data_AF-A0A705AGX4-F1
#
_entry.id   AF-A0A705AGX4-F1
#
_cell.length_a   1.000
_cell.length_b   1.000
_cell.length_c   1.000
_cell.angle_alpha   90.00
_cell.angle_beta   90.00
_cell.angle_gamma   90.00
#
_symmetry.space_group_name_H-M   'P 1'
#
loop_
_entity.id
_entity.type
_entity.pdbx_description
1 polymer ?
#
loop_
_entity_poly.entity_id
_entity_poly.type
_entity_poly.pdbx_seq_one_letter_code
_entity_poly.pdbx_strand_id
1 'polypeptide(L)'
;MPVLISGVLKDGTGTPVQNCTIQLKACRTSTTVVVNTVASENPDDAGRYSMDVEQGQYTVTLLVEGYPPSHAGVITVYDDSKPGTLNDFLGAMTEDDVRPEALRRFEAMVEEVARQASEASRNATAAGQASEQAQTSAGQASE
;
A
#
# COMPACT_ATOMS: atom_id res chain seq x y z
N MET A 1 -2.41 9.18 -15.40
CA MET A 1 -1.59 8.77 -16.57
C MET A 1 -1.51 7.26 -16.53
N PRO A 2 -1.62 6.58 -17.68
CA PRO A 2 -1.46 5.14 -17.71
C PRO A 2 -0.02 4.75 -17.35
N VAL A 3 0.11 3.58 -16.73
CA VAL A 3 1.38 2.96 -16.34
C VAL A 3 1.64 1.79 -17.26
N LEU A 4 2.83 1.77 -17.86
CA LEU A 4 3.23 0.69 -18.75
C LEU A 4 3.51 -0.58 -17.95
N ILE A 5 2.70 -1.61 -18.18
CA ILE A 5 2.93 -2.96 -17.68
C ILE A 5 3.42 -3.82 -18.85
N SER A 6 4.69 -4.22 -18.81
CA SER A 6 5.32 -4.94 -19.92
C SER A 6 6.33 -5.96 -19.41
N GLY A 7 6.53 -7.05 -20.17
CA GLY A 7 7.44 -8.10 -19.77
C GLY A 7 7.31 -9.35 -20.62
N VAL A 8 7.81 -10.47 -20.09
CA VAL A 8 7.70 -11.80 -20.72
C VAL A 8 6.92 -12.72 -19.78
N LEU A 9 5.78 -13.24 -20.24
CA LEU A 9 4.99 -14.23 -19.52
C LEU A 9 5.67 -15.60 -19.69
N LYS A 10 6.04 -16.20 -18.56
CA LYS A 10 6.75 -17.49 -18.50
C LYS A 10 6.03 -18.46 -17.59
N ASP A 11 6.13 -19.73 -17.89
CA ASP A 11 5.69 -20.81 -17.00
C ASP A 11 6.67 -21.04 -15.84
N GLY A 12 6.36 -22.01 -14.97
CA GLY A 12 7.21 -22.39 -13.84
C GLY A 12 8.57 -22.97 -14.22
N THR A 13 8.81 -23.27 -15.50
CA THR A 13 10.10 -23.73 -16.03
C THR A 13 10.89 -22.60 -16.72
N GLY A 14 10.30 -21.41 -16.82
CA GLY A 14 10.89 -20.26 -17.51
C GLY A 14 10.62 -20.23 -19.01
N THR A 15 9.80 -21.14 -19.53
CA THR A 15 9.42 -21.20 -20.94
C THR A 15 8.34 -20.16 -21.23
N PRO A 16 8.44 -19.39 -22.33
CA PRO A 16 7.40 -18.43 -22.70
C PRO A 16 6.04 -19.11 -22.89
N VAL A 17 4.99 -18.50 -22.32
CA VAL A 17 3.62 -18.99 -22.49
C VAL A 17 3.05 -18.40 -23.78
N GLN A 18 2.74 -19.27 -24.74
CA GLN A 18 2.08 -18.91 -25.99
C GLN A 18 0.56 -19.05 -25.90
N ASN A 19 -0.16 -18.45 -26.85
CA ASN A 19 -1.62 -18.50 -26.95
C ASN A 19 -2.33 -18.16 -25.64
N CYS A 20 -1.75 -17.21 -24.90
CA CYS A 20 -2.32 -16.68 -23.68
C CYS A 20 -3.04 -15.35 -23.97
N THR A 21 -4.06 -15.06 -23.17
CA THR A 21 -4.64 -13.72 -23.05
C THR A 21 -4.55 -13.30 -21.59
N ILE A 22 -3.92 -12.17 -21.34
CA ILE A 22 -3.91 -11.53 -20.02
C ILE A 22 -5.14 -10.64 -19.95
N GLN A 23 -6.02 -10.89 -19.00
CA GLN A 23 -7.21 -10.07 -18.74
C GLN A 23 -7.07 -9.30 -17.44
N LEU A 24 -7.31 -7.99 -17.52
CA LEU A 24 -7.41 -7.09 -16.38
C LEU A 24 -8.86 -6.63 -16.25
N LYS A 25 -9.54 -7.07 -15.19
CA LYS A 25 -10.90 -6.64 -14.88
C LYS A 25 -10.92 -5.68 -13.71
N ALA A 26 -11.46 -4.48 -13.92
CA ALA A 26 -11.57 -3.46 -12.87
C ALA A 26 -12.45 -3.94 -11.71
N CYS A 27 -11.89 -3.98 -10.50
CA CYS A 27 -12.58 -4.42 -9.28
C CYS A 27 -13.52 -3.36 -8.70
N ARG A 28 -13.19 -2.08 -8.91
CA ARG A 28 -13.94 -0.92 -8.41
C ARG A 28 -13.83 0.24 -9.41
N THR A 29 -14.81 1.14 -9.40
CA THR A 29 -14.75 2.36 -10.20
C THR A 29 -13.65 3.27 -9.63
N SER A 30 -12.68 3.65 -10.46
CA SER A 30 -11.69 4.69 -10.19
C SER A 30 -12.11 6.02 -10.82
N THR A 31 -11.25 7.03 -10.74
CA THR A 31 -11.43 8.31 -11.41
C THR A 31 -11.38 8.21 -12.94
N THR A 32 -10.77 7.14 -13.48
CA THR A 32 -10.56 6.95 -14.93
C THR A 32 -11.16 5.67 -15.49
N VAL A 33 -11.46 4.66 -14.66
CA VAL A 33 -11.97 3.35 -15.12
C VAL A 33 -13.23 2.94 -14.34
N VAL A 34 -14.26 2.49 -15.05
CA VAL A 34 -15.50 1.99 -14.44
C VAL A 34 -15.33 0.53 -14.01
N VAL A 35 -15.94 0.16 -12.89
CA VAL A 35 -15.97 -1.24 -12.41
C VAL A 35 -16.45 -2.20 -13.50
N ASN A 36 -15.92 -3.43 -13.50
CA ASN A 36 -16.20 -4.49 -14.47
C ASN A 36 -15.73 -4.26 -15.92
N THR A 37 -15.14 -3.11 -16.24
CA THR A 37 -14.43 -2.94 -17.52
C THR A 37 -13.26 -3.91 -17.60
N VAL A 38 -13.04 -4.49 -18.78
CA VAL A 38 -11.98 -5.47 -19.04
C VAL A 38 -11.04 -4.93 -20.09
N ALA A 39 -9.74 -4.92 -19.79
CA ALA A 39 -8.67 -4.80 -20.77
C ALA A 39 -8.09 -6.20 -21.03
N SER A 40 -7.68 -6.47 -22.27
CA SER A 40 -7.07 -7.75 -22.66
C SER A 40 -5.82 -7.49 -23.48
N GLU A 41 -4.77 -8.26 -23.22
CA GLU A 41 -3.50 -8.21 -23.92
C GLU A 41 -3.08 -9.62 -24.31
N ASN A 42 -2.61 -9.79 -25.54
CA ASN A 42 -2.18 -11.07 -26.09
C ASN A 42 -0.67 -11.08 -26.26
N PRO A 43 0.09 -11.82 -25.44
CA PRO A 43 1.53 -11.92 -25.60
C PRO A 43 1.91 -12.52 -26.96
N ASP A 44 3.06 -12.13 -27.50
CA ASP A 44 3.62 -12.68 -28.74
C ASP A 44 4.13 -14.14 -28.57
N ASP A 45 4.65 -14.75 -29.64
CA ASP A 45 5.21 -16.12 -29.62
C ASP A 45 6.38 -16.29 -28.65
N ALA A 46 7.04 -15.19 -28.27
CA ALA A 46 8.10 -15.14 -27.27
C ALA A 46 7.57 -14.78 -25.86
N GLY A 47 6.24 -14.74 -25.67
CA GLY A 47 5.55 -14.42 -24.44
C GLY A 47 5.60 -12.94 -24.06
N ARG A 48 6.00 -12.04 -24.96
CA ARG A 48 6.14 -10.60 -24.65
C ARG A 48 4.79 -9.92 -24.69
N TYR A 49 4.48 -9.16 -23.64
CA TYR A 49 3.27 -8.34 -23.55
C TYR A 49 3.62 -6.89 -23.24
N SER A 50 2.75 -5.96 -23.64
CA SER A 50 2.92 -4.54 -23.37
C SER A 50 1.58 -3.83 -23.36
N MET A 51 1.15 -3.33 -22.20
CA MET A 51 -0.13 -2.65 -22.05
C MET A 51 -0.02 -1.39 -21.20
N ASP A 52 -0.71 -0.33 -21.62
CA ASP A 52 -0.90 0.89 -20.85
C ASP A 52 -2.10 0.72 -19.92
N VAL A 53 -1.84 0.72 -18.60
CA VAL A 53 -2.88 0.43 -17.58
C VAL A 53 -3.17 1.67 -16.77
N GLU A 54 -4.45 2.07 -16.76
CA GLU A 54 -4.93 3.21 -15.97
C GLU A 54 -4.92 2.92 -14.46
N GLN A 55 -4.89 3.98 -13.65
CA GLN A 55 -4.95 3.87 -12.19
C GLN A 55 -6.21 3.11 -11.73
N GLY A 56 -6.01 2.10 -10.89
CA GLY A 56 -7.11 1.27 -10.41
C GLY A 56 -6.66 -0.01 -9.74
N GLN A 57 -7.66 -0.81 -9.32
CA GLN A 57 -7.45 -2.16 -8.81
C GLN A 57 -8.06 -3.15 -9.80
N TYR A 58 -7.28 -4.14 -10.20
CA TYR A 58 -7.65 -5.08 -11.27
C TYR A 58 -7.47 -6.53 -10.82
N THR A 59 -8.47 -7.35 -11.13
CA THR A 59 -8.34 -8.80 -11.11
C THR A 59 -7.61 -9.23 -12.38
N VAL A 60 -6.52 -9.99 -12.20
CA VAL A 60 -5.72 -10.55 -13.29
C VAL A 60 -6.14 -12.00 -13.54
N THR A 61 -6.54 -12.30 -14.78
CA THR A 61 -6.85 -13.66 -15.23
C THR A 61 -6.01 -13.99 -16.44
N LEU A 62 -5.41 -15.18 -16.46
CA LEU A 62 -4.67 -15.73 -17.59
C LEU A 62 -5.54 -16.77 -18.30
N LEU A 63 -5.77 -16.57 -19.59
CA LEU A 63 -6.55 -17.47 -20.43
C LEU A 63 -5.60 -18.10 -21.44
N VAL A 64 -5.19 -19.34 -21.18
CA VAL A 64 -4.37 -20.12 -22.12
C VAL A 64 -5.30 -21.02 -22.93
N GLU A 65 -5.16 -21.02 -24.25
CA GLU A 65 -5.97 -21.86 -25.12
C GLU A 65 -5.91 -23.34 -24.71
N GLY A 66 -7.07 -23.97 -24.55
CA GLY A 66 -7.19 -25.38 -24.13
C GLY A 66 -7.15 -25.62 -22.62
N TYR A 67 -6.92 -24.59 -21.80
CA TYR A 67 -6.93 -24.68 -20.34
C TYR A 67 -8.05 -23.85 -19.73
N PRO A 68 -8.57 -24.22 -18.54
CA PRO A 68 -9.51 -23.37 -17.82
C PRO A 68 -8.87 -22.02 -17.45
N PRO A 69 -9.64 -20.92 -17.42
CA PRO A 69 -9.14 -19.62 -16.99
C PRO A 69 -8.48 -19.69 -15.62
N SER A 70 -7.27 -19.15 -15.50
CA SER A 70 -6.47 -19.17 -14.28
C SER A 70 -6.44 -17.78 -13.64
N HIS A 71 -6.89 -17.68 -12.39
CA HIS A 71 -6.82 -16.44 -11.64
C HIS A 71 -5.40 -16.25 -11.09
N ALA A 72 -4.69 -15.24 -11.59
CA ALA A 72 -3.30 -14.97 -11.20
C ALA A 72 -3.20 -14.13 -9.93
N GLY A 73 -4.22 -13.30 -9.66
CA GLY A 73 -4.29 -12.47 -8.45
C GLY A 73 -4.94 -11.11 -8.69
N VAL A 74 -4.70 -10.18 -7.77
CA VAL A 74 -5.18 -8.80 -7.84
C VAL A 74 -3.97 -7.88 -7.84
N ILE A 75 -3.97 -6.87 -8.71
CA ILE A 75 -2.96 -5.82 -8.75
C ILE A 75 -3.58 -4.46 -8.44
N THR A 76 -2.77 -3.56 -7.90
CA THR A 76 -3.13 -2.15 -7.72
C THR A 76 -2.13 -1.29 -8.48
N VAL A 77 -2.65 -0.41 -9.35
CA VAL A 77 -1.88 0.59 -10.08
C VAL A 77 -2.17 1.95 -9.45
N TYR A 78 -1.14 2.55 -8.86
CA TYR A 78 -1.17 3.90 -8.27
C TYR A 78 -0.80 4.96 -9.30
N ASP A 79 -1.01 6.24 -8.98
CA ASP A 79 -0.64 7.35 -9.89
C ASP A 79 0.87 7.52 -10.02
N ASP A 80 1.61 7.17 -8.98
CA ASP A 80 3.07 7.20 -8.88
C ASP A 80 3.73 5.85 -9.19
N SER A 81 2.93 4.85 -9.59
CA SER A 81 3.45 3.54 -9.97
C SER A 81 4.40 3.65 -11.16
N LYS A 82 5.57 3.03 -11.02
CA LYS A 82 6.56 2.97 -12.09
C LYS A 82 6.21 1.86 -13.07
N PRO A 83 6.61 2.00 -14.35
CA PRO A 83 6.56 0.89 -15.29
C PRO A 83 7.24 -0.36 -14.74
N GLY A 84 6.68 -1.53 -15.03
CA GLY A 84 7.17 -2.81 -14.50
C GLY A 84 6.51 -4.01 -15.17
N THR A 85 6.87 -5.20 -14.72
CA THR A 85 6.28 -6.46 -15.18
C THR A 85 5.02 -6.80 -14.39
N LEU A 86 4.12 -7.59 -14.98
CA LEU A 86 2.94 -8.12 -14.30
C LEU A 86 3.29 -8.82 -12.97
N ASN A 87 4.44 -9.51 -12.91
CA ASN A 87 4.93 -10.14 -11.68
C ASN A 87 5.33 -9.11 -10.61
N ASP A 88 5.90 -7.97 -11.00
CA ASP A 88 6.23 -6.89 -10.07
C ASP A 88 4.97 -6.35 -9.39
N PHE A 89 3.87 -6.21 -10.16
CA PHE A 89 2.58 -5.77 -9.63
C PHE A 89 1.86 -6.86 -8.81
N LEU A 90 1.96 -8.13 -9.20
CA LEU A 90 1.39 -9.26 -8.46
C LEU A 90 2.15 -9.57 -7.16
N GLY A 91 3.46 -9.28 -7.12
CA GLY A 91 4.30 -9.45 -5.95
C GLY A 91 4.44 -8.22 -5.06
N ALA A 92 3.91 -7.07 -5.50
CA ALA A 92 3.91 -5.85 -4.69
C ALA A 92 3.05 -6.06 -3.44
N MET A 93 3.57 -5.65 -2.28
CA MET A 93 2.74 -5.57 -1.07
C MET A 93 1.56 -4.65 -1.33
N THR A 94 0.37 -5.14 -1.02
CA THR A 94 -0.87 -4.40 -1.19
C THR A 94 -1.13 -3.49 0.01
N GLU A 95 -1.98 -2.47 -0.17
CA GLU A 95 -2.44 -1.62 0.95
C GLU A 95 -3.00 -2.44 2.13
N ASP A 96 -3.60 -3.60 1.86
CA ASP A 96 -4.14 -4.47 2.91
C ASP A 96 -3.05 -5.17 3.73
N ASP A 97 -1.85 -5.36 3.17
CA ASP A 97 -0.70 -5.88 3.89
C ASP A 97 -0.09 -4.82 4.83
N VAL A 98 -0.15 -3.54 4.45
CA VAL A 98 0.44 -2.41 5.20
C VAL A 98 -0.52 -1.84 6.24
N ARG A 99 -1.84 -1.90 6.00
CA ARG A 99 -2.87 -1.37 6.91
C ARG A 99 -2.73 -1.88 8.36
N PRO A 100 -2.45 -3.18 8.62
CA PRO A 100 -2.22 -3.67 9.98
C PRO A 100 -0.97 -3.08 10.65
N GLU A 101 0.07 -2.77 9.89
CA GLU A 101 1.31 -2.19 10.44
C GLU A 101 1.18 -0.68 10.66
N ALA A 102 0.56 0.03 9.72
CA ALA A 102 0.30 1.45 9.85
C ALA A 102 -0.59 1.75 11.07
N LEU A 103 -1.64 0.93 11.28
CA LEU A 103 -2.51 1.05 12.46
C LEU A 103 -1.74 0.79 13.75
N ARG A 104 -0.92 -0.26 13.81
CA ARG A 104 -0.06 -0.55 14.98
C ARG A 104 0.93 0.58 15.29
N ARG A 105 1.54 1.19 14.27
CA ARG A 105 2.43 2.35 14.46
C ARG A 105 1.68 3.58 14.96
N PHE A 106 0.47 3.80 14.47
CA PHE A 106 -0.40 4.87 14.93
C PHE A 106 -0.80 4.68 16.40
N GLU A 107 -1.22 3.47 16.78
CA GLU A 107 -1.54 3.12 18.17
C GLU A 107 -0.36 3.37 19.11
N ALA A 108 0.85 2.93 18.74
CA ALA A 108 2.06 3.18 19.51
C ALA A 108 2.38 4.69 19.66
N MET A 109 2.15 5.48 18.61
CA MET A 109 2.33 6.93 18.66
C MET A 109 1.32 7.59 19.62
N VAL A 110 0.06 7.16 19.59
CA VAL A 110 -0.99 7.66 20.50
C VAL A 110 -0.65 7.34 21.95
N GLU A 111 -0.18 6.13 22.22
CA GLU A 111 0.21 5.69 23.57
C GLU A 111 1.40 6.51 24.11
N GLU A 112 2.39 6.77 23.26
CA GLU A 112 3.53 7.61 23.61
C GLU A 112 3.13 9.07 23.86
N VAL A 113 2.22 9.63 23.06
CA VAL A 113 1.67 10.98 23.30
C VAL A 113 0.92 11.04 24.63
N ALA A 114 0.14 10.01 24.97
CA ALA A 114 -0.56 9.94 26.25
C ALA A 114 0.42 9.88 27.43
N ARG A 115 1.51 9.10 27.31
CA ARG A 115 2.57 9.03 28.31
C ARG A 115 3.24 10.39 28.51
N GLN A 116 3.65 11.05 27.42
CA GLN A 116 4.28 12.37 27.46
C GLN A 116 3.36 13.44 28.07
N ALA A 117 2.06 13.41 27.76
CA ALA A 117 1.09 14.31 28.36
C ALA A 117 0.96 14.09 29.87
N SER A 118 0.97 12.82 30.33
CA SER A 118 0.96 12.49 31.75
C SER A 118 2.20 12.99 32.48
N GLU A 119 3.38 12.81 31.87
CA GLU A 119 4.65 13.30 32.42
C GLU A 119 4.72 14.83 32.48
N ALA A 120 4.27 15.50 31.42
CA ALA A 120 4.19 16.96 31.40
C ALA A 120 3.27 17.50 32.52
N SER A 121 2.12 16.86 32.74
CA SER A 121 1.20 17.22 33.82
C SER A 121 1.81 17.04 35.22
N ARG A 122 2.53 15.93 35.45
CA ARG A 122 3.25 15.69 36.70
C ARG A 122 4.36 16.71 36.93
N ASN A 123 5.14 17.00 35.88
CA ASN A 123 6.23 17.99 35.95
C ASN A 123 5.70 19.39 36.23
N ALA A 124 4.57 19.79 35.62
CA ALA A 124 3.92 21.06 35.91
C ALA A 124 3.46 21.16 37.36
N THR A 125 2.87 20.08 37.90
CA THR A 125 2.47 20.01 39.31
C THR A 125 3.68 20.15 40.25
N ALA A 126 4.76 19.41 39.97
CA ALA A 126 5.97 19.46 40.78
C ALA A 126 6.65 20.85 40.74
N ALA A 127 6.69 21.48 39.58
CA ALA A 127 7.21 22.84 39.41
C ALA A 127 6.37 23.87 40.20
N GLY A 128 5.04 23.72 40.20
CA GLY A 128 4.14 24.55 41.00
C GLY A 128 4.44 24.43 42.50
N GLN A 129 4.55 23.22 43.02
CA GLN A 129 4.88 22.96 44.43
C GLN A 129 6.26 23.51 44.82
N ALA A 130 7.26 23.34 43.95
CA ALA A 130 8.60 23.87 44.19
C ALA A 130 8.60 25.41 44.23
N SER A 131 7.82 26.06 43.36
CA SER A 131 7.63 27.51 43.37
C SER A 131 6.98 27.99 44.68
N GLU A 132 5.93 27.32 45.16
CA GLU A 132 5.26 27.64 46.42
C GLU A 132 6.18 27.51 47.64
N GLN A 133 6.97 26.43 47.69
CA GLN A 133 7.96 26.23 48.77
C GLN A 133 9.06 27.30 48.76
N ALA A 134 9.54 27.68 47.57
CA ALA A 134 10.54 28.74 47.44
C ALA A 134 10.00 30.09 47.93
N GLN A 135 8.75 30.44 47.59
CA GLN A 135 8.10 31.66 48.08
C GLN A 135 7.94 31.67 49.60
N THR A 136 7.50 30.55 50.17
CA THR A 136 7.34 30.41 51.63
C THR A 136 8.68 30.57 52.34
N SER A 137 9.74 29.90 51.84
CA SER A 137 11.08 29.98 52.40
C SER A 137 11.66 31.40 52.34
N ALA A 138 11.43 32.11 51.23
CA ALA A 138 11.85 33.51 51.08
C ALA A 138 11.12 34.45 52.06
N GLY A 139 9.83 34.21 52.30
CA GLY A 139 9.04 34.97 53.28
C GLY A 139 9.55 34.79 54.71
N GLN A 140 9.83 33.55 55.11
CA GLN A 140 10.39 33.23 56.44
C GLN A 140 11.80 33.79 56.64
N ALA A 141 12.61 33.88 55.59
CA ALA A 141 13.94 34.48 55.67
C ALA A 141 13.94 36.01 55.77
N SER A 142 12.79 36.66 55.53
CA SER A 142 12.63 38.11 55.56
C SER A 142 12.00 38.64 56.85
N GLU A 143 11.62 37.75 57.77
CA GLU A 143 11.19 38.05 59.16
C GLU A 143 12.38 37.98 60.14
#